data_AF-A0A953GUQ3-F1
#
_entry.id   AF-A0A953GUQ3-F1
#
_cell.length_a   1.000
_cell.length_b   1.000
_cell.length_c   1.000
_cell.angle_alpha   90.00
_cell.angle_beta   90.00
_cell.angle_gamma   90.00
#
_symmetry.space_group_name_H-M   'P 1'
#
loop_
_entity.id
_entity.type
_entity.pdbx_description
1 polymer ?
#
loop_
_entity_poly.entity_id
_entity_poly.type
_entity_poly.pdbx_seq_one_letter_code
_entity_poly.pdbx_strand_id
1 'polypeptide(L)'
;MSVLNTRRLDDLSKINPLLLEESLNAWIEQIKRLSQQIKATTATGELAQTYEALHSLLGVSSSAGAVALPQFIKTHVYPAVELGYWPEQAQWLENIESLSTSTVEAIKDYLSKSLPA
;
A
#
# COMPACT_ATOMS: atom_id res chain seq x y z
N MET A 1 -14.48 -5.30 -4.42
CA MET A 1 -13.80 -3.98 -4.54
C MET A 1 -12.58 -4.16 -5.42
N SER A 2 -12.28 -3.22 -6.32
CA SER A 2 -11.05 -3.30 -7.14
C SER A 2 -9.82 -3.03 -6.26
N VAL A 3 -8.73 -3.79 -6.47
CA VAL A 3 -7.47 -3.60 -5.74
C VAL A 3 -6.67 -2.42 -6.30
N LEU A 4 -6.69 -2.26 -7.63
CA LEU A 4 -6.04 -1.17 -8.35
C LEU A 4 -7.04 -0.37 -9.19
N ASN A 5 -6.72 0.90 -9.42
CA ASN A 5 -7.33 1.74 -10.45
C ASN A 5 -6.47 1.66 -11.73
N THR A 6 -6.70 0.63 -12.52
CA THR A 6 -5.93 0.38 -13.76
C THR A 6 -6.06 1.50 -14.77
N ARG A 7 -7.27 2.10 -14.90
CA ARG A 7 -7.48 3.24 -15.80
C ARG A 7 -6.52 4.40 -15.53
N ARG A 8 -6.27 4.72 -14.26
CA ARG A 8 -5.30 5.76 -13.88
C ARG A 8 -3.88 5.37 -14.29
N LEU A 9 -3.51 4.11 -14.11
CA LEU A 9 -2.20 3.61 -14.52
C LEU A 9 -2.04 3.61 -16.04
N ASP A 10 -3.09 3.26 -16.78
CA ASP A 10 -3.12 3.32 -18.25
C ASP A 10 -2.89 4.76 -18.75
N ASP A 11 -3.53 5.73 -18.10
CA ASP A 11 -3.37 7.15 -18.44
C ASP A 11 -1.95 7.66 -18.12
N LEU A 12 -1.33 7.20 -17.03
CA LEU A 12 0.08 7.50 -16.73
C LEU A 12 1.04 6.81 -17.70
N SER A 13 0.74 5.58 -18.12
CA SER A 13 1.54 4.80 -19.05
C SER A 13 1.66 5.50 -20.40
N LYS A 14 0.60 6.15 -20.86
CA LYS A 14 0.60 6.97 -22.09
C LYS A 14 1.52 8.19 -22.02
N ILE A 15 1.79 8.71 -20.83
CA ILE A 15 2.64 9.90 -20.63
C ILE A 15 4.11 9.49 -20.61
N ASN A 16 4.46 8.53 -19.76
CA ASN A 16 5.83 8.02 -19.66
C ASN A 16 5.83 6.57 -19.16
N PRO A 17 5.88 5.58 -20.06
CA PRO A 17 5.75 4.17 -19.69
C PRO A 17 6.97 3.66 -18.90
N LEU A 18 8.18 4.10 -19.26
CA LEU A 18 9.42 3.68 -18.58
C LEU A 18 9.45 4.19 -17.13
N LEU A 19 9.12 5.47 -16.91
CA LEU A 19 9.07 6.03 -15.56
C LEU A 19 7.98 5.35 -14.72
N LEU A 20 6.84 5.01 -15.32
CA LEU A 20 5.79 4.30 -14.61
C LEU A 20 6.25 2.90 -14.20
N GLU A 21 6.90 2.16 -15.09
CA GLU A 21 7.45 0.83 -14.79
C GLU A 21 8.48 0.89 -13.64
N GLU A 22 9.46 1.79 -13.74
CA GLU A 22 10.47 2.00 -12.68
C GLU A 22 9.81 2.36 -11.34
N SER A 23 8.83 3.27 -11.37
CA SER A 23 8.10 3.70 -10.18
C SER A 23 7.31 2.56 -9.55
N LEU A 24 6.58 1.77 -10.34
CA LEU A 24 5.79 0.64 -9.85
C LEU A 24 6.68 -0.44 -9.23
N ASN A 25 7.83 -0.74 -9.85
CA ASN A 25 8.82 -1.65 -9.27
C ASN A 25 9.38 -1.14 -7.94
N ALA A 26 9.74 0.14 -7.85
CA ALA A 26 10.20 0.75 -6.60
C ALA A 26 9.12 0.75 -5.51
N TRP A 27 7.86 1.01 -5.88
CA TRP A 27 6.74 1.04 -4.94
C TRP A 27 6.37 -0.36 -4.44
N ILE A 28 6.48 -1.41 -5.26
CA ILE A 28 6.30 -2.80 -4.81
C ILE A 28 7.23 -3.09 -3.62
N GLU A 29 8.52 -2.76 -3.75
CA GLU A 29 9.50 -3.02 -2.69
C GLU A 29 9.26 -2.16 -1.45
N GLN A 30 8.80 -0.92 -1.62
CA GLN A 30 8.39 -0.07 -0.51
C GLN A 30 7.17 -0.62 0.24
N ILE A 31 6.12 -1.04 -0.47
CA ILE A 31 4.90 -1.62 0.13
C ILE A 31 5.24 -2.84 0.97
N LYS A 32 6.03 -3.78 0.43
CA LYS A 32 6.45 -4.99 1.17
C LYS A 32 7.19 -4.63 2.46
N ARG A 33 8.20 -3.77 2.36
CA ARG A 33 9.03 -3.34 3.50
C ARG A 33 8.19 -2.65 4.57
N LEU A 34 7.33 -1.70 4.17
CA LEU A 34 6.49 -0.96 5.11
C LEU A 34 5.47 -1.88 5.81
N SER A 35 4.88 -2.84 5.08
CA SER A 35 4.00 -3.85 5.69
C SER A 35 4.72 -4.68 6.75
N GLN A 36 5.97 -5.08 6.52
CA GLN A 36 6.78 -5.81 7.51
C GLN A 36 7.19 -4.91 8.68
N GLN A 37 7.52 -3.65 8.41
CA GLN A 37 7.85 -2.67 9.44
C GLN A 37 6.68 -2.43 10.38
N ILE A 38 5.46 -2.24 9.87
CA ILE A 38 4.23 -2.08 10.68
C ILE A 38 4.03 -3.27 11.62
N LYS A 39 4.22 -4.49 11.11
CA LYS A 39 4.13 -5.71 11.91
C LYS A 39 5.16 -5.74 13.03
N ALA A 40 6.42 -5.40 12.71
CA ALA A 40 7.51 -5.38 13.68
C ALA A 40 7.31 -4.31 14.77
N THR A 41 6.99 -3.07 14.38
CA THR A 41 6.79 -1.95 15.32
C THR A 41 5.56 -2.15 16.19
N THR A 42 4.51 -2.78 15.68
CA THR A 42 3.34 -3.12 16.48
C THR A 42 3.65 -4.20 17.52
N ALA A 43 4.44 -5.22 17.14
CA ALA A 43 4.84 -6.29 18.06
C ALA A 43 5.69 -5.77 19.24
N THR A 44 6.42 -4.67 19.05
CA THR A 44 7.22 -4.03 20.10
C THR A 44 6.50 -2.88 20.82
N GLY A 45 5.24 -2.58 20.46
CA GLY A 45 4.47 -1.49 21.07
C GLY A 45 4.91 -0.08 20.65
N GLU A 46 5.68 0.04 19.57
CA GLU A 46 6.23 1.30 19.06
C GLU A 46 5.19 2.06 18.22
N LEU A 47 4.25 2.73 18.90
CA LEU A 47 3.11 3.37 18.24
C LEU A 47 3.52 4.48 17.27
N ALA A 48 4.44 5.36 17.67
CA ALA A 48 4.91 6.46 16.81
C ALA A 48 5.58 5.94 15.52
N GLN A 49 6.42 4.90 15.63
CA GLN A 49 7.04 4.29 14.46
C GLN A 49 6.00 3.58 13.57
N THR A 50 4.98 2.99 14.18
CA THR A 50 3.86 2.37 13.46
C THR A 50 3.05 3.41 12.69
N TYR A 51 2.77 4.56 13.30
CA TYR A 51 2.10 5.69 12.65
C TYR A 51 2.86 6.19 11.42
N GLU A 52 4.17 6.41 11.53
CA GLU A 52 5.01 6.85 10.41
C GLU A 52 5.04 5.83 9.26
N ALA A 53 5.14 4.54 9.60
CA ALA A 53 5.10 3.47 8.61
C ALA A 53 3.73 3.35 7.93
N LEU A 54 2.62 3.54 8.67
CA LEU A 54 1.26 3.60 8.12
C LEU A 54 1.05 4.80 7.20
N HIS A 55 1.54 5.97 7.59
CA HIS A 55 1.46 7.18 6.76
C HIS A 55 2.19 6.97 5.43
N SER A 56 3.40 6.41 5.50
CA SER A 56 4.21 6.08 4.32
C SER A 56 3.52 5.02 3.45
N LEU A 57 2.96 3.96 4.05
CA LEU A 57 2.26 2.91 3.31
C LEU A 57 1.01 3.46 2.61
N LEU A 58 0.27 4.34 3.28
CA LEU A 58 -0.89 5.02 2.73
C LEU A 58 -0.51 5.85 1.50
N GLY A 59 0.58 6.64 1.61
CA GLY A 59 1.08 7.47 0.52
C GLY A 59 1.53 6.65 -0.70
N VAL A 60 2.44 5.69 -0.49
CA VAL A 60 3.02 4.91 -1.59
C VAL A 60 1.98 4.04 -2.30
N SER A 61 1.05 3.42 -1.55
CA SER A 61 -0.01 2.62 -2.15
C SER A 61 -0.99 3.47 -2.95
N SER A 62 -1.32 4.68 -2.48
CA SER A 62 -2.17 5.63 -3.22
C SER A 62 -1.51 6.11 -4.52
N SER A 63 -0.19 6.32 -4.50
CA SER A 63 0.60 6.68 -5.69
C SER A 63 0.65 5.54 -6.70
N ALA A 64 0.77 4.30 -6.23
CA ALA A 64 0.73 3.09 -7.06
C ALA A 64 -0.66 2.75 -7.62
N GLY A 65 -1.67 3.60 -7.39
CA GLY A 65 -3.04 3.39 -7.88
C GLY A 65 -3.82 2.36 -7.08
N ALA A 66 -3.36 1.96 -5.88
CA ALA A 66 -4.13 1.10 -4.99
C ALA A 66 -5.40 1.80 -4.51
N VAL A 67 -6.44 1.00 -4.30
CA VAL A 67 -7.75 1.48 -3.84
C VAL A 67 -8.09 0.88 -2.49
N ALA A 68 -8.06 -0.44 -2.38
CA ALA A 68 -8.52 -1.13 -1.17
C ALA A 68 -7.62 -0.89 0.05
N LEU A 69 -6.30 -1.02 -0.11
CA LEU A 69 -5.33 -0.79 0.96
C LEU A 69 -5.38 0.64 1.55
N PRO A 70 -5.23 1.72 0.75
CA PRO A 70 -5.26 3.07 1.30
C PRO A 70 -6.62 3.42 1.90
N GLN A 71 -7.72 2.91 1.35
CA GLN A 71 -9.05 3.10 1.93
C GLN A 71 -9.17 2.42 3.29
N PHE A 72 -8.69 1.18 3.42
CA PHE A 72 -8.72 0.45 4.67
C PHE A 72 -7.92 1.18 5.75
N ILE A 73 -6.68 1.59 5.43
CA ILE A 73 -5.83 2.34 6.36
C ILE A 73 -6.54 3.62 6.82
N LYS A 74 -7.05 4.44 5.89
CA LYS A 74 -7.74 5.70 6.21
C LYS A 74 -8.98 5.52 7.08
N THR A 75 -9.74 4.45 6.86
CA THR A 75 -11.05 4.27 7.51
C THR A 75 -10.94 3.57 8.85
N HIS A 76 -10.07 2.57 8.96
CA HIS A 76 -10.09 1.62 10.08
C HIS A 76 -8.87 1.67 10.99
N VAL A 77 -7.77 2.29 10.55
CA VAL A 77 -6.49 2.22 11.26
C VAL A 77 -5.98 3.61 11.63
N TYR A 78 -5.86 4.47 10.62
CA TYR A 78 -5.23 5.78 10.74
C TYR A 78 -5.85 6.69 11.82
N PRO A 79 -7.19 6.78 11.95
CA PRO A 79 -7.80 7.67 12.96
C PRO A 79 -7.41 7.33 14.40
N ALA A 80 -7.23 6.04 14.72
CA ALA A 80 -6.83 5.62 16.06
C ALA A 80 -5.35 5.94 16.33
N VAL A 81 -4.46 5.57 15.41
CA VAL A 81 -3.01 5.77 15.59
C VAL A 81 -2.62 7.24 15.57
N GLU A 82 -3.32 8.08 14.80
CA GLU A 82 -3.16 9.54 14.78
C GLU A 82 -3.48 10.16 16.15
N LEU A 83 -4.47 9.60 16.85
CA LEU A 83 -4.86 10.02 18.20
C LEU A 83 -4.01 9.39 19.31
N GLY A 84 -3.00 8.59 18.97
CA GLY A 84 -2.15 7.92 19.96
C GLY A 84 -2.75 6.64 20.56
N TYR A 85 -3.69 6.00 19.85
CA TYR A 85 -4.30 4.74 20.25
C TYR A 85 -4.05 3.61 19.23
N TRP A 86 -4.06 2.38 19.70
CA TRP A 86 -4.08 1.23 18.80
C TRP A 86 -5.48 1.06 18.16
N PRO A 87 -5.58 0.59 16.90
CA PRO A 87 -6.87 0.37 16.26
C PRO A 87 -7.72 -0.67 17.00
N GLU A 88 -9.00 -0.37 17.20
CA GLU A 88 -9.97 -1.30 17.82
C GLU A 88 -10.44 -2.40 16.87
N GLN A 89 -10.36 -2.16 15.56
CA GLN A 89 -10.76 -3.11 14.54
C GLN A 89 -9.97 -4.42 14.71
N ALA A 90 -10.67 -5.52 14.99
CA ALA A 90 -10.03 -6.82 15.09
C ALA A 90 -9.32 -7.15 13.77
N GLN A 91 -8.16 -7.80 13.89
CA GLN A 91 -7.34 -8.29 12.78
C GLN A 91 -6.87 -7.20 11.81
N TRP A 92 -6.75 -5.94 12.26
CA TRP A 92 -6.35 -4.84 11.39
C TRP A 92 -4.94 -5.03 10.79
N LEU A 93 -4.02 -5.67 11.52
CA LEU A 93 -2.67 -6.00 11.04
C LEU A 93 -2.71 -7.02 9.91
N GLU A 94 -3.45 -8.10 10.09
CA GLU A 94 -3.63 -9.18 9.11
C GLU A 94 -4.31 -8.63 7.85
N ASN A 95 -5.27 -7.72 8.02
CA ASN A 95 -5.92 -7.03 6.91
C ASN A 95 -4.93 -6.14 6.13
N ILE A 96 -4.04 -5.39 6.80
CA ILE A 96 -2.98 -4.63 6.13
C ILE A 96 -2.04 -5.56 5.38
N GLU A 97 -1.61 -6.67 5.98
CA GLU A 97 -0.70 -7.64 5.35
C GLU A 97 -1.35 -8.26 4.10
N SER A 98 -2.61 -8.71 4.20
CA SER A 98 -3.37 -9.28 3.09
C SER A 98 -3.60 -8.27 1.96
N LEU A 99 -4.00 -7.04 2.29
CA LEU A 99 -4.25 -5.99 1.30
C LEU A 99 -2.94 -5.51 0.66
N SER A 100 -1.83 -5.48 1.39
CA SER A 100 -0.50 -5.16 0.84
C SER A 100 -0.04 -6.23 -0.16
N THR A 101 -0.19 -7.51 0.19
CA THR A 101 0.09 -8.63 -0.72
C THR A 101 -0.76 -8.55 -1.98
N SER A 102 -2.08 -8.39 -1.83
CA SER A 102 -3.01 -8.27 -2.95
C SER A 102 -2.67 -7.08 -3.86
N THR A 103 -2.28 -5.95 -3.26
CA THR A 103 -1.84 -4.75 -3.99
C THR A 103 -0.58 -5.02 -4.81
N VAL A 104 0.43 -5.66 -4.21
CA VAL A 104 1.67 -6.04 -4.91
C VAL A 104 1.40 -6.98 -6.07
N GLU A 105 0.55 -8.00 -5.85
CA GLU A 105 0.17 -8.95 -6.90
C GLU A 105 -0.55 -8.28 -8.05
N ALA A 106 -1.49 -7.38 -7.75
CA ALA A 106 -2.20 -6.61 -8.77
C ALA A 106 -1.26 -5.69 -9.58
N ILE A 107 -0.26 -5.07 -8.93
CA ILE A 107 0.72 -4.23 -9.64
C ILE A 107 1.58 -5.08 -10.58
N LYS A 108 2.02 -6.26 -10.12
CA LYS A 108 2.79 -7.20 -10.94
C LYS A 108 1.99 -7.71 -12.13
N ASP A 109 0.72 -8.05 -11.93
CA ASP A 109 -0.19 -8.46 -12.99
C ASP A 109 -0.46 -7.34 -14.00
N TYR A 110 -0.55 -6.08 -13.54
CA TYR A 110 -0.61 -4.93 -14.43
C TYR A 110 0.67 -4.78 -15.26
N LEU A 111 1.85 -4.85 -14.64
CA LEU A 111 3.13 -4.75 -15.34
C LEU A 111 3.31 -5.85 -16.39
N SER A 112 2.95 -7.10 -16.07
CA SER A 112 3.10 -8.23 -17.00
C SER A 112 2.14 -8.16 -18.20
N LYS A 113 1.00 -7.49 -18.07
CA LYS A 113 0.02 -7.29 -19.15
C LYS A 113 0.29 -6.06 -19.99
N SER A 114 0.89 -5.02 -19.40
CA SER A 114 1.06 -3.71 -20.02
C SER A 114 2.42 -3.52 -20.72
N LEU A 115 3.36 -4.45 -20.57
CA LEU A 115 4.67 -4.41 -21.21
C LEU A 115 4.84 -5.67 -22.10
N PRO A 116 4.87 -5.56 -23.44
CA PRO A 116 5.29 -6.67 -24.28
C PRO A 116 6.79 -6.93 -24.07
N ALA A 117 7.16 -8.21 -24.03
CA ALA A 117 8.54 -8.68 -23.99
C ALA A 117 9.39 -8.16 -25.17
#